data_AF-B7ATJ1-F1
#
_entry.id   AF-B7ATJ1-F1
#
_cell.length_a   1.000
_cell.length_b   1.000
_cell.length_c   1.000
_cell.angle_alpha   90.00
_cell.angle_beta   90.00
_cell.angle_gamma   90.00
#
_symmetry.space_group_name_H-M   'P 1'
#
loop_
_entity.id
_entity.type
_entity.pdbx_description
1 polymer ?
#
loop_
_entity_poly.entity_id
_entity_poly.type
_entity_poly.pdbx_seq_one_letter_code
_entity_poly.pdbx_strand_id
1 'polypeptide(L)'
;MKNRQEDSHMNIAEELAGAKTVGITGHVRPDGDCVGSCMGLYNYIIDNMPGIQVDVYLEKPGDEFGYINGIDEIKHEADDKAHDVFFVLDCSDVERFKPFVKCYNNSVKKICLDHHVSNGGFADASVIMPDASSTCEVLYGTLDDSLISKNTAECIYTGIIHDTGVFKYSCTSADTMTIAGRMMEKGIAYSDIIDNSFYKKTYNQNQILGRALLESVLFYDGKCIFSAVNRKKNHGFLWRGWQGARWHY
;
A
#
# COMPACT_ATOMS: atom_id res chain seq x y z
N MET A 1 30.31 1.17 -0.57
CA MET A 1 29.80 0.78 -1.90
C MET A 1 29.99 -0.72 -2.04
N LYS A 2 28.95 -1.51 -1.77
CA LYS A 2 28.95 -2.94 -2.12
C LYS A 2 28.26 -3.05 -3.47
N ASN A 3 28.98 -3.57 -4.46
CA ASN A 3 28.42 -4.01 -5.73
C ASN A 3 27.29 -5.01 -5.48
N ARG A 4 26.04 -4.62 -5.75
CA ARG A 4 24.95 -5.55 -6.06
C ARG A 4 24.95 -5.68 -7.58
N GLN A 5 25.67 -6.65 -8.10
CA GLN A 5 25.61 -7.07 -9.49
C GLN A 5 25.67 -8.59 -9.47
N GLU A 6 24.75 -9.22 -10.20
CA GLU A 6 24.61 -10.67 -10.44
C GLU A 6 23.73 -11.46 -9.45
N ASP A 7 22.46 -11.08 -9.33
CA ASP A 7 21.35 -12.04 -9.21
C ASP A 7 20.25 -11.52 -10.13
N SER A 8 19.59 -12.40 -10.89
CA SER A 8 18.69 -12.10 -12.00
C SER A 8 17.77 -10.89 -11.74
N HIS A 9 18.09 -9.73 -12.32
CA HIS A 9 17.21 -8.57 -12.24
C HIS A 9 16.00 -8.84 -13.12
N MET A 10 14.90 -9.28 -12.49
CA MET A 10 13.62 -9.43 -13.16
C MET A 10 13.25 -8.09 -13.82
N ASN A 11 12.86 -8.14 -15.09
CA ASN A 11 12.33 -6.99 -15.81
C ASN A 11 10.86 -7.24 -16.15
N ILE A 12 9.96 -6.41 -15.64
CA ILE A 12 8.51 -6.59 -15.83
C ILE A 12 8.11 -6.62 -17.31
N ALA A 13 8.76 -5.84 -18.17
CA ALA A 13 8.45 -5.83 -19.60
C ALA A 13 8.81 -7.16 -20.28
N GLU A 14 9.90 -7.81 -19.85
CA GLU A 14 10.28 -9.13 -20.35
C GLU A 14 9.35 -10.21 -19.82
N GLU A 15 8.98 -10.14 -18.54
CA GLU A 15 8.05 -11.08 -17.91
C GLU A 15 6.65 -11.07 -18.54
N LEU A 16 6.26 -9.91 -19.09
CA LEU A 16 5.00 -9.67 -19.79
C LEU A 16 5.06 -9.87 -21.31
N ALA A 17 6.22 -10.26 -21.85
CA ALA A 17 6.38 -10.43 -23.30
C ALA A 17 5.39 -11.48 -23.85
N GLY A 18 4.47 -11.04 -24.69
CA GLY A 18 3.44 -11.89 -25.30
C GLY A 18 2.19 -12.14 -24.45
N ALA A 19 2.14 -11.62 -23.22
CA ALA A 19 0.93 -11.64 -22.39
C ALA A 19 -0.14 -10.73 -22.98
N LYS A 20 -1.40 -11.12 -22.83
CA LYS A 20 -2.58 -10.31 -23.20
C LYS A 20 -3.43 -9.97 -21.99
N THR A 21 -3.37 -10.78 -20.95
CA THR A 21 -4.14 -10.63 -19.72
C THR A 21 -3.23 -10.74 -18.51
N VAL A 22 -3.35 -9.76 -17.60
CA VAL A 22 -2.58 -9.68 -16.36
C VAL A 22 -3.54 -9.57 -15.19
N GLY A 23 -3.34 -10.43 -14.19
CA GLY A 23 -3.96 -10.29 -12.89
C GLY A 23 -2.96 -9.72 -11.88
N ILE A 24 -3.43 -8.88 -10.97
CA ILE A 24 -2.61 -8.33 -9.89
C ILE A 24 -3.39 -8.49 -8.59
N THR A 25 -2.73 -8.99 -7.55
CA THR A 25 -3.30 -9.02 -6.19
C THR A 25 -2.25 -8.68 -5.13
N GLY A 26 -2.72 -8.43 -3.92
CA GLY A 26 -1.93 -8.24 -2.73
C GLY A 26 -2.69 -8.70 -1.50
N HIS A 27 -2.22 -8.33 -0.31
CA HIS A 27 -2.73 -8.92 0.91
C HIS A 27 -4.09 -8.37 1.35
N VAL A 28 -4.84 -9.17 2.11
CA VAL A 28 -6.09 -8.77 2.78
C VAL A 28 -5.85 -7.62 3.75
N ARG A 29 -6.82 -6.72 3.89
CA ARG A 29 -6.67 -5.42 4.57
C ARG A 29 -5.44 -4.67 4.03
N PRO A 30 -5.42 -4.32 2.75
CA PRO A 30 -4.25 -3.75 2.09
C PRO A 30 -3.89 -2.41 2.74
N ASP A 31 -2.60 -2.24 3.03
CA ASP A 31 -2.05 -0.97 3.48
C ASP A 31 -1.46 -0.17 2.29
N GLY A 32 -0.70 0.89 2.58
CA GLY A 32 -0.18 1.75 1.53
C GLY A 32 0.87 1.08 0.64
N ASP A 33 1.63 0.11 1.13
CA ASP A 33 2.61 -0.60 0.31
C ASP A 33 1.96 -1.67 -0.56
N CYS A 34 0.97 -2.39 -0.02
CA CYS A 34 0.15 -3.27 -0.82
C CYS A 34 -0.62 -2.52 -1.93
N VAL A 35 -1.31 -1.42 -1.59
CA VAL A 35 -2.05 -0.64 -2.59
C VAL A 35 -1.07 0.02 -3.57
N GLY A 36 0.01 0.60 -3.07
CA GLY A 36 1.02 1.29 -3.88
C GLY A 36 1.70 0.35 -4.87
N SER A 37 2.08 -0.86 -4.46
CA SER A 37 2.73 -1.81 -5.36
C SER A 37 1.75 -2.34 -6.42
N CYS A 38 0.53 -2.72 -6.03
CA CYS A 38 -0.50 -3.17 -6.97
C CYS A 38 -0.87 -2.10 -7.99
N MET A 39 -1.18 -0.89 -7.52
CA MET A 39 -1.58 0.20 -8.40
C MET A 39 -0.40 0.81 -9.16
N GLY A 40 0.82 0.72 -8.62
CA GLY A 40 2.04 1.11 -9.30
C GLY A 40 2.30 0.24 -10.54
N LEU A 41 2.21 -1.09 -10.37
CA LEU A 41 2.32 -2.03 -11.48
C LEU A 41 1.17 -1.87 -12.48
N TYR A 42 -0.06 -1.73 -12.01
CA TYR A 42 -1.22 -1.45 -12.86
C TYR A 42 -0.99 -0.21 -13.73
N ASN A 43 -0.70 0.95 -13.13
CA ASN A 43 -0.49 2.20 -13.88
C ASN A 43 0.69 2.09 -14.85
N TYR A 44 1.78 1.41 -14.44
CA TYR A 44 2.93 1.20 -15.33
C TYR A 44 2.55 0.39 -16.57
N ILE A 45 1.75 -0.68 -16.43
CA ILE A 45 1.31 -1.50 -17.55
C ILE A 45 0.35 -0.71 -18.45
N ILE A 46 -0.63 0.00 -17.87
CA ILE A 46 -1.60 0.79 -18.63
C ILE A 46 -0.91 1.87 -19.47
N ASP A 47 0.09 2.54 -18.91
CA ASP A 47 0.79 3.64 -19.59
C ASP A 47 1.74 3.14 -20.70
N ASN A 48 2.36 1.97 -20.52
CA ASN A 48 3.48 1.53 -21.36
C ASN A 48 3.18 0.34 -22.28
N MET A 49 2.11 -0.42 -22.01
CA MET A 49 1.80 -1.67 -22.72
C MET A 49 0.36 -1.66 -23.24
N PRO A 50 0.01 -0.73 -24.15
CA PRO A 50 -1.34 -0.62 -24.67
C PRO A 50 -1.73 -1.92 -25.38
N GLY A 51 -2.76 -2.58 -24.87
CA GLY A 51 -3.26 -3.87 -25.39
C GLY A 51 -3.23 -5.01 -24.38
N ILE A 52 -2.53 -4.86 -23.27
CA ILE A 52 -2.66 -5.77 -22.13
C ILE A 52 -3.90 -5.38 -21.31
N GLN A 53 -4.81 -6.33 -21.10
CA GLN A 53 -5.90 -6.16 -20.14
C GLN A 53 -5.40 -6.48 -18.73
N VAL A 54 -5.55 -5.54 -17.80
CA VAL A 54 -5.14 -5.72 -16.40
C VAL A 54 -6.38 -5.77 -15.51
N ASP A 55 -6.46 -6.77 -14.64
CA ASP A 55 -7.43 -6.83 -13.56
C ASP A 55 -6.70 -6.78 -12.20
N VAL A 56 -7.10 -5.85 -11.33
CA VAL A 56 -6.55 -5.72 -9.97
C VAL A 56 -7.56 -6.25 -8.97
N TYR A 57 -7.12 -7.12 -8.07
CA TYR A 57 -7.95 -7.78 -7.06
C TYR A 57 -7.44 -7.44 -5.65
N LEU A 58 -8.20 -6.63 -4.91
CA LEU A 58 -7.89 -6.24 -3.53
C LEU A 58 -9.18 -6.04 -2.73
N GLU A 59 -9.15 -6.37 -1.43
CA GLU A 59 -10.18 -5.88 -0.51
C GLU A 59 -10.21 -4.35 -0.56
N LYS A 60 -11.38 -3.75 -0.28
CA LYS A 60 -11.56 -2.29 -0.41
C LYS A 60 -10.48 -1.52 0.37
N PRO A 61 -9.62 -0.74 -0.31
CA PRO A 61 -8.62 0.11 0.34
C PRO A 61 -9.27 1.20 1.21
N GLY A 62 -8.47 1.76 2.12
CA GLY A 62 -8.87 2.96 2.87
C GLY A 62 -9.17 4.15 1.95
N ASP A 63 -10.12 5.00 2.35
CA ASP A 63 -10.54 6.17 1.58
C ASP A 63 -9.39 7.17 1.39
N GLU A 64 -8.36 7.12 2.25
CA GLU A 64 -7.14 7.90 2.12
C GLU A 64 -6.38 7.63 0.82
N PHE A 65 -6.56 6.47 0.19
CA PHE A 65 -5.92 6.12 -1.08
C PHE A 65 -6.71 6.55 -2.32
N GLY A 66 -7.85 7.24 -2.14
CA GLY A 66 -8.73 7.65 -3.23
C GLY A 66 -8.12 8.61 -4.26
N TYR A 67 -6.91 9.14 -4.01
CA TYR A 67 -6.16 9.94 -4.98
C TYR A 67 -5.39 9.11 -6.01
N ILE A 68 -5.20 7.80 -5.77
CA ILE A 68 -4.44 6.93 -6.66
C ILE A 68 -5.20 6.75 -7.98
N ASN A 69 -4.52 7.03 -9.09
CA ASN A 69 -5.11 6.87 -10.42
C ASN A 69 -5.51 5.41 -10.67
N GLY A 70 -6.75 5.20 -11.12
CA GLY A 70 -7.32 3.87 -11.39
C GLY A 70 -7.79 3.09 -10.16
N ILE A 71 -7.83 3.71 -8.96
CA ILE A 71 -8.26 3.01 -7.73
C ILE A 71 -9.67 2.39 -7.84
N ASP A 72 -10.57 3.03 -8.60
CA ASP A 72 -11.94 2.55 -8.83
C ASP A 72 -12.01 1.32 -9.75
N GLU A 73 -10.92 0.97 -10.43
CA GLU A 73 -10.82 -0.24 -11.28
C GLU A 73 -10.52 -1.51 -10.48
N ILE A 74 -10.25 -1.36 -9.17
CA ILE A 74 -10.01 -2.50 -8.28
C ILE A 74 -11.29 -3.33 -8.15
N LYS A 75 -11.17 -4.63 -8.41
CA LYS A 75 -12.19 -5.62 -8.12
C LYS A 75 -12.09 -6.05 -6.66
N HIS A 76 -13.15 -5.79 -5.89
CA HIS A 76 -13.21 -6.16 -4.47
C HIS A 76 -13.77 -7.55 -4.19
N GLU A 77 -14.33 -8.18 -5.22
CA GLU A 77 -14.89 -9.52 -5.14
C GLU A 77 -14.08 -10.48 -5.98
N ALA A 78 -13.98 -11.72 -5.51
CA ALA A 78 -13.30 -12.77 -6.23
C ALA A 78 -14.07 -13.16 -7.49
N ASP A 79 -13.33 -13.42 -8.56
CA ASP A 79 -13.82 -14.16 -9.71
C ASP A 79 -12.94 -15.41 -9.93
N ASP A 80 -13.22 -16.14 -11.00
CA ASP A 80 -12.47 -17.35 -11.35
C ASP A 80 -11.68 -17.13 -12.67
N LYS A 81 -11.43 -15.87 -13.06
CA LYS A 81 -10.76 -15.53 -14.33
C LYS A 81 -9.30 -15.99 -14.29
N ALA A 82 -8.86 -16.62 -15.39
CA ALA A 82 -7.47 -16.95 -15.63
C ALA A 82 -6.76 -15.81 -16.38
N HIS A 83 -5.49 -15.60 -16.05
CA HIS A 83 -4.62 -14.62 -16.70
C HIS A 83 -3.37 -15.30 -17.26
N ASP A 84 -2.77 -14.68 -18.28
CA ASP A 84 -1.49 -15.15 -18.83
C ASP A 84 -0.37 -14.98 -17.78
N VAL A 85 -0.39 -13.86 -17.06
CA VAL A 85 0.53 -13.59 -15.94
C VAL A 85 -0.27 -13.07 -14.74
N PHE A 86 0.02 -13.57 -13.54
CA PHE A 86 -0.62 -13.17 -12.30
C PHE A 86 0.41 -12.74 -11.27
N PHE A 87 0.39 -11.45 -10.91
CA PHE A 87 1.28 -10.87 -9.92
C PHE A 87 0.68 -10.94 -8.53
N VAL A 88 1.50 -11.34 -7.57
CA VAL A 88 1.20 -11.26 -6.13
C VAL A 88 2.23 -10.34 -5.50
N LEU A 89 1.77 -9.18 -5.03
CA LEU A 89 2.62 -8.15 -4.46
C LEU A 89 2.39 -8.08 -2.96
N ASP A 90 3.46 -7.89 -2.21
CA ASP A 90 3.42 -7.61 -0.78
C ASP A 90 2.74 -8.72 0.05
N CYS A 91 3.01 -9.97 -0.32
CA CYS A 91 2.46 -11.14 0.35
C CYS A 91 3.54 -12.17 0.63
N SER A 92 3.69 -12.53 1.91
CA SER A 92 4.63 -13.56 2.35
C SER A 92 4.17 -15.00 2.09
N ASP A 93 2.87 -15.20 1.90
CA ASP A 93 2.25 -16.52 1.69
C ASP A 93 0.87 -16.40 1.05
N VAL A 94 0.31 -17.55 0.66
CA VAL A 94 -1.00 -17.66 -0.03
C VAL A 94 -2.19 -17.27 0.85
N GLU A 95 -2.10 -17.41 2.17
CA GLU A 95 -3.20 -17.06 3.07
C GLU A 95 -3.42 -15.55 3.11
N ARG A 96 -2.39 -14.74 2.82
CA ARG A 96 -2.48 -13.28 2.74
C ARG A 96 -3.41 -12.79 1.63
N PHE A 97 -3.64 -13.55 0.55
CA PHE A 97 -4.54 -13.15 -0.56
C PHE A 97 -5.63 -14.20 -0.83
N LYS A 98 -5.98 -14.98 0.20
CA LYS A 98 -6.94 -16.10 0.11
C LYS A 98 -8.24 -15.81 -0.64
N PRO A 99 -8.89 -14.64 -0.51
CA PRO A 99 -10.10 -14.35 -1.28
C PRO A 99 -9.91 -14.49 -2.80
N PHE A 100 -8.72 -14.18 -3.31
CA PHE A 100 -8.40 -14.14 -4.75
C PHE A 100 -7.56 -15.34 -5.22
N VAL A 101 -7.39 -16.36 -4.38
CA VAL A 101 -6.53 -17.52 -4.66
C VAL A 101 -6.94 -18.31 -5.89
N LYS A 102 -8.21 -18.25 -6.30
CA LYS A 102 -8.69 -18.92 -7.51
C LYS A 102 -8.13 -18.29 -8.78
N CYS A 103 -8.11 -16.95 -8.89
CA CYS A 103 -7.51 -16.25 -10.03
C CYS A 103 -6.02 -16.61 -10.14
N TYR A 104 -5.33 -16.65 -8.99
CA TYR A 104 -3.95 -17.12 -8.87
C TYR A 104 -3.76 -18.55 -9.40
N ASN A 105 -4.56 -19.51 -8.91
CA ASN A 105 -4.44 -20.92 -9.29
C ASN A 105 -4.75 -21.19 -10.76
N ASN A 106 -5.71 -20.46 -11.33
CA ASN A 106 -6.14 -20.62 -12.71
C ASN A 106 -5.19 -19.98 -13.74
N SER A 107 -4.31 -19.09 -13.29
CA SER A 107 -3.40 -18.35 -14.17
C SER A 107 -2.18 -19.16 -14.61
N VAL A 108 -1.65 -18.83 -15.79
CA VAL A 108 -0.61 -19.61 -16.46
C VAL A 108 0.74 -19.44 -15.76
N LYS A 109 1.19 -18.19 -15.57
CA LYS A 109 2.44 -17.85 -14.90
C LYS A 109 2.17 -16.99 -13.68
N LYS A 110 2.76 -17.31 -12.53
CA LYS A 110 2.64 -16.53 -11.30
C LYS A 110 3.97 -15.89 -10.93
N ILE A 111 3.92 -14.61 -10.60
CA ILE A 111 5.09 -13.82 -10.22
C ILE A 111 4.84 -13.18 -8.86
N CYS A 112 5.81 -13.24 -7.95
CA CYS A 112 5.72 -12.57 -6.64
C CYS A 112 6.81 -11.52 -6.47
N LEU A 113 6.44 -10.30 -6.07
CA LEU A 113 7.39 -9.30 -5.57
C LEU A 113 7.05 -9.02 -4.11
N ASP A 114 8.05 -9.13 -3.24
CA ASP A 114 7.84 -8.95 -1.80
C ASP A 114 9.15 -8.58 -1.10
N HIS A 115 9.05 -8.04 0.10
CA HIS A 115 10.17 -7.68 0.97
C HIS A 115 10.08 -8.36 2.36
N HIS A 116 9.07 -9.18 2.63
CA HIS A 116 8.97 -9.87 3.91
C HIS A 116 10.02 -10.99 4.04
N VAL A 117 10.84 -10.93 5.09
CA VAL A 117 11.81 -11.99 5.44
C VAL A 117 11.17 -13.37 5.65
N SER A 118 9.87 -13.41 5.96
CA SER A 118 9.10 -14.64 6.15
C SER A 118 8.65 -15.31 4.86
N ASN A 119 8.83 -14.66 3.70
CA ASN A 119 8.40 -15.23 2.42
C ASN A 119 9.35 -16.36 1.97
N GLY A 120 8.82 -17.59 1.98
CA GLY A 120 9.54 -18.79 1.55
C GLY A 120 9.45 -19.11 0.06
N GLY A 121 8.74 -18.28 -0.72
CA GLY A 121 8.43 -18.50 -2.13
C GLY A 121 7.21 -19.40 -2.34
N PHE A 122 6.31 -18.97 -3.22
CA PHE A 122 5.11 -19.74 -3.61
C PHE A 122 4.72 -19.61 -5.09
N ALA A 123 5.34 -18.68 -5.83
CA ALA A 123 5.07 -18.38 -7.23
C ALA A 123 6.09 -19.06 -8.17
N ASP A 124 5.81 -19.06 -9.48
CA ASP A 124 6.72 -19.66 -10.48
C ASP A 124 8.03 -18.85 -10.61
N ALA A 125 7.96 -17.53 -10.40
CA ALA A 125 9.10 -16.64 -10.26
C ALA A 125 8.88 -15.65 -9.12
N SER A 126 9.94 -15.27 -8.41
CA SER A 126 9.85 -14.32 -7.30
C SER A 126 11.04 -13.38 -7.22
N VAL A 127 10.82 -12.14 -6.80
CA VAL A 127 11.84 -11.21 -6.33
C VAL A 127 11.54 -10.90 -4.88
N ILE A 128 12.31 -11.49 -3.97
CA ILE A 128 12.17 -11.31 -2.53
C ILE A 128 13.38 -10.55 -2.02
N MET A 129 13.17 -9.32 -1.54
CA MET A 129 14.27 -8.43 -1.12
C MET A 129 14.06 -7.96 0.32
N PRO A 130 14.44 -8.77 1.34
CA PRO A 130 14.22 -8.43 2.75
C PRO A 130 14.92 -7.16 3.25
N ASP A 131 15.94 -6.70 2.52
CA ASP A 131 16.66 -5.46 2.81
C ASP A 131 15.96 -4.21 2.23
N ALA A 132 14.98 -4.38 1.34
CA ALA A 132 14.23 -3.26 0.76
C ALA A 132 13.25 -2.70 1.78
N SER A 133 13.00 -1.38 1.76
CA SER A 133 12.11 -0.79 2.75
C SER A 133 10.67 -1.25 2.60
N SER A 134 10.25 -1.57 1.37
CA SER A 134 8.88 -1.91 1.01
C SER A 134 8.84 -2.66 -0.32
N THR A 135 7.73 -3.34 -0.63
CA THR A 135 7.46 -3.95 -1.93
C THR A 135 7.45 -2.91 -3.06
N CYS A 136 7.01 -1.67 -2.83
CA CYS A 136 7.17 -0.58 -3.81
C CYS A 136 8.64 -0.31 -4.19
N GLU A 137 9.58 -0.41 -3.25
CA GLU A 137 11.02 -0.32 -3.55
C GLU A 137 11.48 -1.52 -4.40
N VAL A 138 10.98 -2.72 -4.12
CA VAL A 138 11.26 -3.92 -4.93
C VAL A 138 10.71 -3.76 -6.34
N LEU A 139 9.44 -3.35 -6.47
CA LEU A 139 8.78 -3.09 -7.74
C LEU A 139 9.58 -2.09 -8.57
N TYR A 140 9.97 -0.95 -7.99
CA TYR A 140 10.79 0.05 -8.68
C TYR A 140 12.03 -0.56 -9.34
N GLY A 141 12.73 -1.47 -8.64
CA GLY A 141 13.91 -2.15 -9.16
C GLY A 141 13.66 -3.07 -10.37
N THR A 142 12.40 -3.38 -10.68
CA THR A 142 11.99 -4.24 -11.81
C THR A 142 11.42 -3.45 -13.01
N LEU A 143 11.26 -2.13 -12.85
CA LEU A 143 10.70 -1.23 -13.87
C LEU A 143 11.78 -0.44 -14.59
N ASP A 144 11.48 0.03 -15.81
CA ASP A 144 12.28 1.05 -16.48
C ASP A 144 11.94 2.43 -15.91
N ASP A 145 12.88 3.02 -15.18
CA ASP A 145 12.74 4.35 -14.54
C ASP A 145 12.35 5.48 -15.52
N SER A 146 12.76 5.35 -16.78
CA SER A 146 12.42 6.33 -17.83
C SER A 146 10.95 6.29 -18.23
N LEU A 147 10.28 5.14 -18.03
CA LEU A 147 8.89 4.89 -18.36
C LEU A 147 7.95 5.07 -17.16
N ILE A 148 8.49 5.34 -15.96
CA ILE A 148 7.67 5.65 -14.78
C ILE A 148 6.97 7.01 -15.00
N SER A 149 5.65 6.96 -15.11
CA SER A 149 4.77 8.12 -15.18
C SER A 149 4.56 8.74 -13.81
N LYS A 150 3.92 9.91 -13.77
CA LYS A 150 3.49 10.54 -12.51
C LYS A 150 2.54 9.62 -11.72
N ASN A 151 1.62 8.93 -12.39
CA ASN A 151 0.65 8.04 -11.74
C ASN A 151 1.33 6.84 -11.07
N THR A 152 2.27 6.20 -11.77
CA THR A 152 3.10 5.13 -11.19
C THR A 152 3.95 5.66 -10.02
N ALA A 153 4.52 6.86 -10.17
CA ALA A 153 5.35 7.48 -9.14
C ALA A 153 4.58 7.79 -7.85
N GLU A 154 3.33 8.24 -7.94
CA GLU A 154 2.46 8.45 -6.78
C GLU A 154 2.29 7.14 -6.01
N CYS A 155 2.00 6.04 -6.70
CA CYS A 155 1.83 4.73 -6.08
C CYS A 155 3.10 4.23 -5.38
N ILE A 156 4.25 4.31 -6.06
CA ILE A 156 5.54 3.88 -5.51
C ILE A 156 5.90 4.70 -4.27
N TYR A 157 5.74 6.04 -4.35
CA TYR A 157 6.02 6.92 -3.22
C TYR A 157 5.12 6.61 -2.02
N THR A 158 3.82 6.37 -2.25
CA THR A 158 2.86 6.00 -1.20
C THR A 158 3.30 4.75 -0.44
N GLY A 159 3.68 3.67 -1.13
CA GLY A 159 4.13 2.46 -0.46
C GLY A 159 5.40 2.67 0.37
N ILE A 160 6.38 3.36 -0.21
CA ILE A 160 7.64 3.67 0.49
C ILE A 160 7.38 4.46 1.78
N ILE A 161 6.56 5.52 1.75
CA ILE A 161 6.32 6.30 2.97
C ILE A 161 5.50 5.55 4.03
N HIS A 162 4.65 4.59 3.62
CA HIS A 162 3.89 3.76 4.55
C HIS A 162 4.78 2.82 5.35
N ASP A 163 5.63 2.08 4.66
CA ASP A 163 6.45 1.07 5.30
C ASP A 163 7.69 1.62 5.99
N THR A 164 8.07 2.86 5.67
CA THR A 164 9.13 3.59 6.36
C THR A 164 8.61 4.50 7.47
N GLY A 165 7.29 4.65 7.63
CA GLY A 165 6.71 5.59 8.59
C GLY A 165 7.13 7.04 8.31
N VAL A 166 7.07 7.44 7.04
CA VAL A 166 7.60 8.70 6.51
C VAL A 166 9.10 8.80 6.80
N PHE A 167 9.85 7.79 6.35
CA PHE A 167 11.31 7.72 6.43
C PHE A 167 11.91 7.71 7.85
N LYS A 168 11.09 7.40 8.85
CA LYS A 168 11.47 7.39 10.26
C LYS A 168 12.00 6.02 10.72
N TYR A 169 11.46 4.94 10.17
CA TYR A 169 11.79 3.59 10.60
C TYR A 169 13.17 3.16 10.08
N SER A 170 13.78 2.20 10.78
CA SER A 170 15.17 1.76 10.52
C SER A 170 15.36 1.01 9.21
N CYS A 171 14.27 0.59 8.55
CA CYS A 171 14.30 0.02 7.20
C CYS A 171 14.60 1.06 6.11
N THR A 172 14.53 2.36 6.43
CA THR A 172 14.82 3.43 5.47
C THR A 172 16.30 3.44 5.12
N SER A 173 16.63 3.13 3.86
CA SER A 173 17.99 3.13 3.34
C SER A 173 18.32 4.38 2.52
N ALA A 174 19.59 4.53 2.12
CA ALA A 174 19.98 5.57 1.17
C ALA A 174 19.34 5.35 -0.21
N ASP A 175 19.14 4.10 -0.61
CA ASP A 175 18.49 3.74 -1.87
C ASP A 175 17.01 4.09 -1.81
N THR A 176 16.33 3.79 -0.69
CA THR A 176 14.94 4.19 -0.42
C THR A 176 14.73 5.70 -0.59
N MET A 177 15.60 6.51 0.01
CA MET A 177 15.55 7.98 -0.11
C MET A 177 15.83 8.45 -1.53
N THR A 178 16.73 7.77 -2.25
CA THR A 178 17.04 8.08 -3.65
C THR A 178 15.83 7.82 -4.55
N ILE A 179 15.16 6.68 -4.36
CA ILE A 179 13.95 6.33 -5.11
C ILE A 179 12.82 7.32 -4.82
N ALA A 180 12.59 7.65 -3.54
CA ALA A 180 11.61 8.66 -3.16
C ALA A 180 11.89 10.02 -3.83
N GLY A 181 13.16 10.44 -3.87
CA GLY A 181 13.57 11.66 -4.59
C GLY A 181 13.25 11.60 -6.08
N ARG A 182 13.52 10.47 -6.75
CA ARG A 182 13.14 10.28 -8.16
C ARG A 182 11.64 10.32 -8.39
N MET A 183 10.84 9.78 -7.47
CA MET A 183 9.38 9.87 -7.57
C MET A 183 8.91 11.32 -7.42
N MET A 184 9.54 12.09 -6.53
CA MET A 184 9.29 13.53 -6.40
C MET A 184 9.62 14.31 -7.69
N GLU A 185 10.69 13.95 -8.40
CA GLU A 185 11.05 14.56 -9.68
C GLU A 185 9.96 14.38 -10.76
N LYS A 186 9.11 13.35 -10.65
CA LYS A 186 7.95 13.14 -11.55
C LYS A 186 6.79 14.10 -11.27
N GLY A 187 6.91 15.00 -10.29
CA GLY A 187 5.94 16.07 -10.02
C GLY A 187 4.71 15.62 -9.22
N ILE A 188 4.87 14.59 -8.38
CA ILE A 188 3.85 14.12 -7.45
C ILE A 188 3.59 15.14 -6.34
N ALA A 189 2.38 15.17 -5.80
CA ALA A 189 2.03 16.02 -4.67
C ALA A 189 2.47 15.36 -3.34
N TYR A 190 3.77 15.09 -3.18
CA TYR A 190 4.32 14.27 -2.09
C TYR A 190 3.93 14.74 -0.68
N SER A 191 3.85 16.05 -0.43
CA SER A 191 3.39 16.61 0.84
C SER A 191 1.93 16.31 1.10
N ASP A 192 1.07 16.46 0.08
CA ASP A 192 -0.36 16.16 0.20
C ASP A 192 -0.61 14.66 0.37
N ILE A 193 0.20 13.82 -0.28
CA ILE A 193 0.17 12.36 -0.10
C ILE A 193 0.45 12.03 1.38
N ILE A 194 1.53 12.57 1.96
CA ILE A 194 1.88 12.38 3.37
C ILE A 194 0.76 12.90 4.29
N ASP A 195 0.29 14.13 4.06
CA ASP A 195 -0.69 14.76 4.92
C ASP A 195 -2.01 14.00 4.91
N ASN A 196 -2.52 13.61 3.74
CA ASN A 196 -3.82 12.94 3.62
C ASN A 196 -3.77 11.49 4.12
N SER A 197 -2.63 10.79 4.03
CA SER A 197 -2.50 9.39 4.46
C SER A 197 -2.09 9.23 5.94
N PHE A 198 -1.23 10.10 6.47
CA PHE A 198 -0.71 9.97 7.85
C PHE A 198 -1.32 10.94 8.85
N TYR A 199 -1.42 12.21 8.47
CA TYR A 199 -1.62 13.28 9.45
C TYR A 199 -3.06 13.79 9.51
N LYS A 200 -3.81 13.67 8.42
CA LYS A 200 -5.20 14.09 8.35
C LYS A 200 -6.05 13.17 9.21
N LYS A 201 -6.65 13.75 10.25
CA LYS A 201 -7.59 13.08 11.13
C LYS A 201 -8.94 13.77 11.06
N THR A 202 -9.99 12.97 10.98
CA THR A 202 -11.35 13.46 11.14
C THR A 202 -11.52 14.07 12.53
N TYR A 203 -12.48 14.98 12.67
CA TYR A 203 -12.83 15.55 13.96
C TYR A 203 -13.09 14.46 15.03
N ASN A 204 -13.82 13.40 14.66
CA ASN A 204 -14.12 12.29 15.56
C ASN A 204 -12.86 11.52 15.99
N GLN A 205 -11.91 11.27 15.07
CA GLN A 205 -10.63 10.64 15.43
C GLN A 205 -9.84 11.53 16.41
N ASN A 206 -9.83 12.85 16.20
CA ASN A 206 -9.18 13.79 17.12
C ASN A 206 -9.87 13.83 18.50
N GLN A 207 -11.20 13.76 18.55
CA GLN A 207 -11.94 13.66 19.83
C GLN A 207 -11.60 12.36 20.57
N ILE A 208 -11.52 11.23 19.87
CA ILE A 208 -11.14 9.94 20.44
C ILE A 208 -9.70 10.00 20.98
N LEU A 209 -8.77 10.57 20.22
CA LEU A 209 -7.39 10.76 20.67
C LEU A 209 -7.32 11.65 21.92
N GLY A 210 -7.98 12.81 21.90
CA GLY A 210 -8.03 13.71 23.05
C GLY A 210 -8.57 13.03 24.31
N ARG A 211 -9.63 12.24 24.16
CA ARG A 211 -10.17 11.42 25.25
C ARG A 211 -9.17 10.38 25.75
N ALA A 212 -8.53 9.64 24.85
CA ALA A 212 -7.54 8.64 25.22
C ALA A 212 -6.39 9.27 26.01
N LEU A 213 -5.92 10.45 25.61
CA LEU A 213 -4.85 11.16 26.31
C LEU A 213 -5.30 11.64 27.70
N LEU A 214 -6.50 12.23 27.81
CA LEU A 214 -7.05 12.73 29.08
C LEU A 214 -7.38 11.61 30.07
N GLU A 215 -7.84 10.44 29.58
CA GLU A 215 -8.16 9.27 30.40
C GLU A 215 -6.94 8.34 30.61
N SER A 216 -5.75 8.75 30.19
CA SER A 216 -4.53 7.93 30.31
C SER A 216 -3.96 7.92 31.73
N VAL A 217 -3.22 6.86 32.05
CA VAL A 217 -2.55 6.66 33.33
C VAL A 217 -1.08 6.31 33.08
N LEU A 218 -0.19 6.91 33.86
CA LEU A 218 1.24 6.60 33.87
C LEU A 218 1.57 5.48 34.84
N PHE A 219 2.47 4.59 34.42
CA PHE A 219 3.00 3.45 35.19
C PHE A 219 4.53 3.42 35.09
N TYR A 220 5.17 2.59 35.91
CA TYR A 220 6.63 2.38 35.92
C TYR A 220 7.42 3.70 35.99
N ASP A 221 7.08 4.54 36.97
CA ASP A 221 7.71 5.86 37.17
C ASP A 221 7.70 6.74 35.92
N GLY A 222 6.60 6.70 35.15
CA GLY A 222 6.40 7.51 33.95
C GLY A 222 6.97 6.92 32.66
N LYS A 223 7.52 5.70 32.69
CA LYS A 223 8.06 5.01 31.50
C LYS A 223 6.98 4.38 30.62
N CYS A 224 5.79 4.16 31.16
CA CYS A 224 4.67 3.59 30.44
C CYS A 224 3.43 4.46 30.59
N ILE A 225 2.70 4.65 29.50
CA ILE A 225 1.38 5.27 29.47
C ILE A 225 0.36 4.26 28.95
N PHE A 226 -0.79 4.18 29.59
CA PHE A 226 -1.89 3.31 29.17
C PHE A 226 -3.20 4.09 29.14
N SER A 227 -4.04 3.81 28.15
CA SER A 227 -5.40 4.37 28.05
C SER A 227 -6.32 3.34 27.40
N ALA A 228 -7.62 3.45 27.66
CA ALA A 228 -8.64 2.58 27.08
C ALA A 228 -9.89 3.40 26.70
N VAL A 229 -10.34 3.26 25.45
CA VAL A 229 -11.57 3.90 24.96
C VAL A 229 -12.62 2.83 24.67
N ASN A 230 -13.80 2.93 25.29
CA ASN A 230 -14.88 1.95 25.13
C ASN A 230 -15.87 2.37 24.02
N ARG A 231 -16.15 1.45 23.09
CA ARG A 231 -17.08 1.61 21.96
C ARG A 231 -18.47 2.11 22.38
N LYS A 232 -19.04 1.66 23.51
CA LYS A 232 -20.38 2.07 23.98
C LYS A 232 -20.44 3.55 24.41
N LYS A 233 -19.34 4.13 24.91
CA LYS A 233 -19.30 5.54 25.36
C LYS A 233 -19.11 6.54 24.21
N ASN A 234 -18.96 6.06 22.97
CA ASN A 234 -18.76 6.91 21.78
C ASN A 234 -20.05 7.21 21.00
N HIS A 235 -21.20 6.63 21.38
CA HIS A 235 -22.52 6.96 20.79
C HIS A 235 -23.16 8.24 21.35
N GLY A 236 -22.63 8.80 22.44
CA GLY A 236 -23.21 9.98 23.12
C GLY A 236 -22.94 11.33 22.47
N PHE A 237 -22.23 11.37 21.32
CA PHE A 237 -21.88 12.60 20.62
C PHE A 237 -22.88 13.02 19.52
N LEU A 238 -24.00 12.30 19.38
CA LEU A 238 -25.19 12.89 18.76
C LEU A 238 -25.79 13.91 19.75
N TRP A 239 -25.31 15.15 19.63
CA TRP A 239 -25.94 16.40 20.06
C TRP A 239 -26.50 16.46 21.49
N ARG A 240 -25.69 16.96 22.43
CA ARG A 240 -26.17 17.67 23.64
C ARG A 240 -25.43 18.99 23.75
N GLY A 241 -25.91 20.00 23.03
CA GLY A 241 -25.20 21.28 22.92
C GLY A 241 -26.07 22.46 22.54
N TRP A 242 -27.29 22.56 23.07
CA TRP A 242 -28.00 23.85 23.16
C TRP A 242 -28.95 23.84 24.37
N GLN A 243 -28.45 24.28 25.53
CA GLN A 243 -29.28 24.82 26.60
C GLN A 243 -28.85 26.26 26.80
N GLY A 244 -29.63 27.19 26.24
CA GLY A 244 -29.28 28.60 26.27
C GLY A 244 -30.24 29.51 25.53
N ALA A 245 -31.55 29.37 25.74
CA ALA A 245 -32.49 30.45 25.46
C ALA A 245 -33.56 30.51 26.56
N ARG A 246 -33.53 31.63 27.26
CA ARG A 246 -34.43 32.05 28.33
C ARG A 246 -35.86 32.14 27.79
N TRP A 247 -36.85 31.76 28.60
CA TRP A 247 -38.19 32.29 28.47
C TRP A 247 -38.49 33.14 29.72
N HIS A 248 -38.82 34.40 29.47
CA HIS A 248 -39.34 35.34 30.45
C HIS A 248 -40.82 35.05 30.69
N TYR A 249 -41.18 35.05 31.98
CA TYR A 249 -42.50 35.01 32.63
C TYR A 249 -43.42 33.82 32.34
#